data_AF-A0A0C2HA32-F1
#
_entry.id   AF-A0A0C2HA32-F1
#
_cell.length_a   1.000
_cell.length_b   1.000
_cell.length_c   1.000
_cell.angle_alpha   90.00
_cell.angle_beta   90.00
_cell.angle_gamma   90.00
#
_symmetry.space_group_name_H-M   'P 1'
#
loop_
_entity.id
_entity.type
_entity.pdbx_description
1 polymer ?
#
loop_
_entity_poly.entity_id
_entity_poly.type
_entity_poly.pdbx_seq_one_letter_code
_entity_poly.pdbx_strand_id
1 'polypeptide(L)' 'MSSGNEEAQLAQCQAYVQRHNIQQLVKEAIVALCIHKPENPVLFLKEHFDKLNEQRTEVCVTFSLLQCLRVCF' A
#
# COMPACT_ATOMS: atom_id res chain seq x y z
N MET A 1 11.57 34.91 -3.65
CA MET A 1 12.24 33.59 -3.65
C MET A 1 11.27 32.60 -3.02
N SER A 2 10.51 31.83 -3.81
CA SER A 2 9.50 30.89 -3.28
C SER A 2 9.61 29.50 -3.90
N SER A 3 10.78 29.12 -4.44
CA SER A 3 10.97 27.82 -5.09
C SER A 3 11.35 26.70 -4.12
N GLY A 4 11.95 27.02 -2.97
CA GLY A 4 12.41 26.01 -2.00
C GLY A 4 11.30 25.25 -1.27
N ASN A 5 10.09 25.83 -1.17
CA ASN A 5 8.98 25.21 -0.47
C ASN A 5 8.26 24.17 -1.33
N GLU A 6 8.26 24.33 -2.65
CA GLU A 6 7.65 23.39 -3.60
C GLU A 6 8.52 22.14 -3.76
N GLU A 7 9.84 22.29 -3.87
CA GLU A 7 10.77 21.14 -3.92
C GLU A 7 10.72 20.29 -2.64
N ALA A 8 10.62 20.92 -1.46
CA ALA A 8 10.48 20.20 -0.20
C ALA A 8 9.16 19.41 -0.11
N GLN A 9 8.05 20.00 -0.59
CA GLN A 9 6.75 19.33 -0.65
C GLN A 9 6.78 18.15 -1.63
N LEU A 10 7.39 18.32 -2.80
CA LEU A 10 7.58 17.26 -3.79
C LEU A 10 8.41 16.10 -3.23
N ALA A 11 9.50 16.40 -2.53
CA ALA A 11 10.35 15.40 -1.89
C ALA A 11 9.58 14.61 -0.81
N GLN A 12 8.78 15.28 0.02
CA GLN A 12 7.93 14.62 1.02
C GLN A 12 6.86 13.73 0.37
N CYS A 13 6.21 14.21 -0.69
CA CYS A 13 5.25 13.42 -1.46
C CYS A 13 5.91 12.16 -2.03
N GLN A 14 7.08 12.28 -2.66
CA GLN A 14 7.82 11.12 -3.17
C GLN A 14 8.21 10.15 -2.05
N ALA A 15 8.71 10.66 -0.92
CA ALA A 15 9.07 9.83 0.23
C ALA A 15 7.86 9.07 0.78
N TYR A 16 6.69 9.70 0.88
CA TYR A 16 5.46 9.04 1.31
C TYR A 16 5.01 7.96 0.33
N VAL A 17 5.03 8.28 -0.97
CA VAL A 17 4.71 7.32 -2.05
C VAL A 17 5.62 6.10 -2.02
N GLN A 18 6.92 6.30 -1.80
CA GLN A 18 7.90 5.22 -1.68
C GLN A 18 7.70 4.42 -0.40
N ARG A 19 7.60 5.08 0.76
CA ARG A 19 7.46 4.45 2.08
C ARG A 19 6.21 3.56 2.18
N HIS A 20 5.11 3.98 1.57
CA HIS A 20 3.86 3.24 1.60
C HIS A 20 3.65 2.39 0.33
N ASN A 21 4.65 2.32 -0.55
CA ASN A 21 4.60 1.61 -1.83
C ASN A 21 3.33 1.95 -2.65
N ILE A 22 2.90 3.22 -2.62
CA ILE A 22 1.62 3.66 -3.21
C ILE A 22 1.59 3.38 -4.71
N GLN A 23 2.72 3.54 -5.40
CA GLN A 23 2.80 3.23 -6.83
C GLN A 23 2.46 1.78 -7.14
N GLN A 24 3.01 0.84 -6.35
CA GLN A 24 2.75 -0.58 -6.54
C GLN A 24 1.29 -0.91 -6.19
N LEU A 25 0.80 -0.36 -5.08
CA LEU A 25 -0.57 -0.57 -4.60
C LEU A 25 -1.61 -0.12 -5.64
N VAL A 26 -1.45 1.08 -6.21
CA VAL A 26 -2.35 1.59 -7.25
C VAL A 26 -2.20 0.79 -8.55
N LYS A 27 -0.97 0.39 -8.93
CA LYS A 27 -0.74 -0.41 -10.12
C LYS A 27 -1.45 -1.76 -10.04
N GLU A 28 -1.35 -2.47 -8.91
CA GLU A 28 -2.04 -3.74 -8.70
C GLU A 28 -3.55 -3.59 -8.75
N ALA A 29 -4.07 -2.53 -8.13
CA ALA A 29 -5.49 -2.20 -8.18
C ALA A 29 -5.99 -1.96 -9.62
N ILE A 30 -5.23 -1.25 -10.46
CA ILE A 30 -5.54 -1.05 -11.88
C ILE A 30 -5.50 -2.38 -12.64
N VAL A 31 -4.47 -3.20 -12.42
CA VAL A 31 -4.35 -4.52 -13.08
C VAL A 31 -5.55 -5.40 -12.71
N ALA A 32 -5.94 -5.44 -11.44
CA ALA A 32 -7.10 -6.19 -10.97
C ALA A 32 -8.41 -5.71 -11.63
N LEU A 33 -8.61 -4.39 -11.74
CA LEU A 33 -9.74 -3.82 -12.48
C LEU A 33 -9.76 -4.24 -13.95
N CYS A 34 -8.60 -4.23 -14.62
CA CYS A 34 -8.49 -4.61 -16.02
C CYS A 34 -8.75 -6.11 -16.27
N ILE A 35 -8.37 -6.97 -15.31
CA ILE A 35 -8.60 -8.41 -15.34
C ILE A 35 -10.08 -8.72 -15.12
N HIS A 36 -10.67 -8.20 -14.03
CA HIS A 36 -12.02 -8.55 -13.62
C HIS A 36 -13.12 -7.77 -14.35
N LYS A 37 -12.81 -6.58 -14.88
CA LYS A 37 -13.77 -5.66 -15.53
C LYS A 37 -15.14 -5.62 -14.83
N PRO A 38 -15.19 -5.30 -13.53
CA PRO A 38 -16.45 -5.24 -12.79
C PRO A 38 -17.32 -4.09 -13.33
N GLU A 39 -18.64 -4.24 -13.21
CA GLU A 39 -19.60 -3.19 -13.58
C GLU A 39 -19.47 -1.95 -12.67
N ASN A 40 -19.10 -2.16 -11.40
CA ASN A 40 -18.84 -1.09 -10.44
C ASN A 40 -17.36 -1.13 -9.97
N PRO A 41 -16.46 -0.34 -10.60
CA PRO A 41 -15.03 -0.34 -10.25
C PRO A 41 -14.75 0.24 -8.86
N VAL A 42 -15.59 1.15 -8.36
CA VAL A 42 -15.41 1.78 -7.05
C VAL A 42 -15.66 0.77 -5.93
N LEU A 43 -16.73 -0.02 -6.05
CA LEU A 43 -17.05 -1.08 -5.09
C LEU A 43 -15.94 -2.14 -5.05
N PHE A 44 -15.48 -2.58 -6.22
CA PHE A 44 -14.39 -3.55 -6.32
C PHE A 44 -13.10 -3.06 -5.66
N LEU A 45 -12.72 -1.80 -5.87
CA LEU A 45 -11.54 -1.21 -5.23
C LEU A 45 -11.67 -1.19 -3.71
N LYS A 46 -12.84 -0.82 -3.18
CA LYS A 46 -13.10 -0.86 -1.74
C LYS A 46 -12.84 -2.27 -1.19
N GLU A 47 -13.49 -3.28 -1.75
CA GLU A 47 -13.33 -4.67 -1.29
C GLU A 47 -11.90 -5.19 -1.48
N HIS A 48 -11.21 -4.78 -2.55
CA HIS A 48 -9.82 -5.16 -2.80
C HIS A 48 -8.89 -4.58 -1.73
N PHE A 49 -9.04 -3.31 -1.38
CA PHE A 49 -8.24 -2.68 -0.34
C PHE A 49 -8.59 -3.17 1.07
N ASP A 50 -9.86 -3.48 1.35
CA ASP A 50 -10.28 -4.10 2.61
C ASP A 50 -9.56 -5.46 2.80
N LYS A 51 -9.55 -6.33 1.77
CA LYS A 51 -8.81 -7.60 1.80
C LYS A 51 -7.30 -7.42 1.98
N LEU A 52 -6.69 -6.43 1.32
CA LEU A 52 -5.27 -6.11 1.49
C LEU A 52 -4.96 -5.67 2.93
N ASN A 53 -5.87 -4.94 3.57
CA ASN A 53 -5.73 -4.50 4.95
C ASN A 53 -5.88 -5.67 5.95
N GLU A 54 -6.81 -6.58 5.70
CA GLU A 54 -6.96 -7.82 6.47
C GLU A 54 -5.68 -8.67 6.38
N GLN A 55 -5.17 -8.92 5.17
CA GLN A 55 -3.93 -9.67 4.96
C GLN A 55 -2.73 -9.02 5.66
N ARG A 56 -2.61 -7.69 5.66
CA ARG A 56 -1.53 -7.02 6.42
C ARG A 56 -1.67 -7.25 7.93
N THR A 57 -2.89 -7.34 8.43
CA THR A 57 -3.16 -7.62 9.85
C THR A 57 -2.78 -9.06 10.21
N GLU A 58 -3.10 -10.01 9.33
CA GLU A 58 -2.75 -11.43 9.46
C GLU A 58 -1.24 -11.70 9.29
N VAL A 59 -0.59 -10.96 8.40
CA VAL A 59 0.86 -11.03 8.22
C VAL A 59 1.60 -10.38 9.40
N CYS A 60 1.06 -9.30 9.99
CA CYS A 60 1.67 -8.68 11.18
C CYS A 60 1.67 -9.63 12.40
N VAL A 61 0.60 -10.42 12.61
CA VAL A 61 0.57 -11.42 13.69
C VAL A 61 1.54 -12.58 13.42
N THR A 62 1.67 -13.03 12.18
CA THR A 62 2.59 -14.13 11.83
C THR A 62 4.06 -13.68 11.80
N PHE A 63 4.38 -12.49 11.27
CA PHE A 63 5.75 -11.95 11.32
C PHE A 63 6.17 -11.54 12.73
N SER A 64 5.27 -11.05 13.58
CA SER A 64 5.59 -10.80 15.00
C SER A 64 5.93 -12.09 15.74
N LEU A 65 5.19 -13.18 15.49
CA LEU A 65 5.50 -14.51 16.02
C LEU A 65 6.82 -15.06 15.45
N LEU A 66 7.09 -14.89 14.15
CA LEU A 66 8.32 -15.37 13.51
C LEU A 66 9.56 -14.54 13.89
N GLN A 67 9.44 -13.21 14.04
CA GLN A 67 10.52 -12.36 14.57
C GLN A 67 10.78 -12.63 16.05
N CYS A 68 9.74 -12.87 16.86
CA CYS A 68 9.94 -13.33 18.24
C CYS A 68 10.68 -14.67 18.29
N LEU A 69 10.32 -15.64 17.43
CA LEU A 69 10.98 -16.95 17.38
C LEU A 69 12.45 -16.86 16.93
N ARG A 70 12.80 -15.87 16.08
CA ARG A 70 14.17 -15.64 15.59
C ARG A 70 15.06 -14.84 16.55
N VAL A 71 14.49 -14.23 17.59
CA VAL A 71 15.23 -13.52 18.66
C VAL A 71 15.42 -14.40 19.90
N CYS A 72 14.57 -15.42 20.08
CA CYS A 72 14.67 -16.37 21.21
C CYS A 72 15.48 -17.64 20.93
N PHE A 73 15.97 -17.87 19.70
CA PHE A 73 16.77 -19.04 19.31
C PHE A 73 17.95 -18.62 18.42
#